data_AF-A0A8T4XRS8-F1
#
_entry.id   AF-A0A8T4XRS8-F1
#
_cell.length_a   1.000
_cell.length_b   1.000
_cell.length_c   1.000
_cell.angle_alpha   90.00
_cell.angle_beta   90.00
_cell.angle_gamma   90.00
#
_symmetry.space_group_name_H-M   'P 1'
#
loop_
_entity.id
_entity.type
_entity.pdbx_description
1 polymer ?
#
loop_
_entity_poly.entity_id
_entity_poly.type
_entity_poly.pdbx_seq_one_letter_code
_entity_poly.pdbx_strand_id
1 'polypeptide(L)' 'MELEEKTELAIIVCKEPCPVIYARHVEDRSVPDPVEIPLKEARKVRDEIKNKISEPIERIRHESHKERFQPQPFP' A
#
# COMPACT_ATOMS: atom_id res chain seq x y z
N MET A 1 3.12 19.79 3.40
CA MET A 1 2.30 18.57 3.50
C MET A 1 1.52 18.52 2.20
N GLU A 2 2.11 17.93 1.15
CA GLU A 2 1.64 18.00 -0.25
C GLU A 2 1.28 16.60 -0.82
N LEU A 3 1.23 15.57 0.03
CA LEU A 3 1.12 14.18 -0.43
C LEU A 3 -0.32 13.73 -0.78
N GLU A 4 -1.33 14.55 -0.48
CA GLU A 4 -2.68 14.07 -0.21
C GLU A 4 -3.69 14.21 -1.36
N GLU A 5 -3.50 15.08 -2.37
CA GLU A 5 -4.61 15.33 -3.31
C GLU A 5 -4.82 14.27 -4.40
N LYS A 6 -3.94 13.26 -4.54
CA LYS A 6 -3.99 12.30 -5.67
C LYS A 6 -3.57 10.87 -5.37
N THR A 7 -3.80 10.37 -4.15
CA THR A 7 -3.42 8.97 -3.83
C THR A 7 -4.52 7.99 -4.26
N GLU A 8 -4.20 7.05 -5.16
CA GLU A 8 -5.14 6.00 -5.58
C GLU A 8 -5.27 4.88 -4.53
N LEU A 9 -4.17 4.56 -3.84
CA LEU A 9 -4.11 3.55 -2.80
C LEU A 9 -3.20 4.03 -1.65
N ALA A 10 -3.75 4.02 -0.43
CA ALA A 10 -2.99 4.17 0.79
C ALA A 10 -2.87 2.82 1.52
N ILE A 11 -1.66 2.45 1.90
CA ILE A 11 -1.39 1.27 2.74
C ILE A 11 -0.91 1.77 4.10
N ILE A 12 -1.70 1.52 5.14
CA ILE A 12 -1.39 1.93 6.51
C ILE A 12 -0.72 0.76 7.22
N VAL A 13 0.47 0.99 7.76
CA VAL A 13 1.25 -0.03 8.49
C VAL A 13 1.35 0.25 9.99
N CYS A 14 0.90 1.42 10.43
CA CYS A 14 0.83 1.81 11.84
C CYS A 14 -0.48 1.37 12.48
N LYS A 15 -0.48 1.19 13.80
CA LYS A 15 -1.68 0.91 14.59
C LYS A 15 -2.44 2.17 15.00
N GLU A 16 -1.79 3.32 14.97
CA GLU A 16 -2.40 4.59 15.32
C GLU A 16 -3.25 5.11 14.16
N PRO A 17 -4.43 5.71 14.45
CA PRO A 17 -5.27 6.29 13.42
C PRO A 17 -4.55 7.48 12.77
N CYS A 18 -4.36 7.42 11.46
CA CYS A 18 -3.89 8.58 10.72
C CYS A 18 -4.99 9.66 10.73
N PRO A 19 -4.65 10.93 11.03
CA PRO A 19 -5.65 11.97 11.29
C PRO A 19 -6.54 12.26 10.07
N VAL A 20 -6.00 12.25 8.85
CA VAL A 20 -6.75 12.32 7.59
C VAL A 20 -5.99 11.55 6.51
N ILE A 21 -6.68 10.71 5.73
CA ILE A 21 -6.11 10.04 4.55
C ILE A 21 -7.01 10.31 3.35
N TYR A 22 -6.46 11.03 2.38
CA TYR A 22 -7.12 11.29 1.11
C TYR A 22 -6.67 10.24 0.08
N ALA A 23 -7.35 9.08 0.08
CA ALA A 23 -7.11 8.02 -0.89
C ALA A 23 -8.42 7.40 -1.39
N ARG A 24 -8.42 6.95 -2.65
CA ARG A 24 -9.58 6.22 -3.22
C ARG A 24 -9.78 4.87 -2.52
N HIS A 25 -8.69 4.21 -2.17
CA HIS A 25 -8.69 2.94 -1.44
C HIS A 25 -7.70 2.99 -0.28
N VAL A 26 -8.08 2.41 0.86
CA VAL A 26 -7.28 2.33 2.07
C VAL A 26 -7.19 0.87 2.50
N GLU A 27 -5.97 0.37 2.71
CA GLU A 27 -5.73 -0.96 3.26
C GLU A 27 -4.95 -0.85 4.59
N ASP A 28 -5.55 -1.33 5.67
CA ASP A 28 -4.85 -1.53 6.94
C ASP A 28 -4.08 -2.85 6.87
N ARG A 29 -2.75 -2.74 6.92
CA ARG A 29 -1.81 -3.85 6.98
C ARG A 29 -0.87 -3.67 8.16
N SER A 30 -1.42 -3.32 9.32
CA SER A 30 -0.63 -3.07 10.53
C SER A 30 0.42 -4.16 10.81
N VAL A 31 1.59 -3.70 11.21
CA VAL A 31 2.74 -4.53 11.60
C VAL A 31 3.21 -4.09 12.99
N PRO A 32 3.88 -4.97 13.74
CA PRO A 32 4.51 -4.57 15.00
C PRO A 32 5.56 -3.48 14.77
N ASP A 33 5.61 -2.50 15.67
CA ASP A 33 6.59 -1.42 15.62
C ASP A 33 7.99 -1.97 15.97
N PRO A 34 9.00 -1.79 15.08
CA PRO A 34 10.34 -2.30 15.32
C PRO A 34 11.24 -1.39 16.18
N VAL A 35 10.78 -0.24 16.68
CA VAL A 35 11.63 0.77 17.36
C VAL A 35 12.36 0.21 18.59
N GLU A 36 11.73 -0.68 19.35
CA GLU A 36 12.29 -1.19 20.63
C GLU A 36 12.73 -2.66 20.59
N ILE A 37 12.77 -3.30 19.42
CA ILE A 37 13.14 -4.72 19.30
C ILE A 37 14.55 -4.91 18.73
N PRO A 38 15.24 -6.04 19.04
CA PRO A 38 16.56 -6.32 18.49
C PRO A 38 16.56 -6.37 16.96
N LEU A 39 17.69 -6.02 16.34
CA LEU A 39 17.85 -5.98 14.88
C LEU A 39 17.38 -7.26 14.16
N LYS A 40 17.57 -8.43 14.78
CA LYS A 40 17.10 -9.71 14.24
C LYS A 40 15.58 -9.78 14.15
N GLU A 41 14.87 -9.29 15.15
CA GLU A 41 13.41 -9.24 15.17
C GLU A 41 12.89 -8.12 14.25
N ALA A 42 13.56 -6.95 14.24
CA ALA A 42 13.24 -5.87 13.30
C ALA A 42 13.36 -6.32 11.83
N ARG A 43 14.32 -7.19 11.50
CA ARG A 43 14.42 -7.80 10.16
C ARG A 43 13.21 -8.65 9.81
N LYS A 44 12.62 -9.36 10.77
CA LYS A 44 11.37 -10.12 10.53
C LYS A 44 10.21 -9.19 10.21
N VAL A 45 10.10 -8.07 10.92
CA VAL A 45 9.08 -7.03 10.62
C VAL A 45 9.24 -6.51 9.20
N ARG A 46 10.47 -6.19 8.76
CA ARG A 46 10.76 -5.79 7.37
C ARG A 46 10.34 -6.87 6.37
N ASP A 47 10.65 -8.13 6.66
CA ASP A 47 10.33 -9.25 5.75
C ASP A 47 8.81 -9.47 5.67
N GLU A 48 8.09 -9.28 6.78
CA GLU A 48 6.62 -9.28 6.81
C GLU A 48 6.03 -8.13 5.99
N ILE A 49 6.55 -6.91 6.15
CA ILE A 49 6.16 -5.75 5.32
C ILE A 49 6.36 -6.07 3.84
N LYS A 50 7.51 -6.64 3.47
CA LYS A 50 7.82 -7.01 2.09
C LYS A 50 6.80 -8.02 1.52
N ASN A 51 6.47 -9.05 2.29
CA ASN A 51 5.47 -10.04 1.87
C ASN A 51 4.09 -9.40 1.72
N LYS A 52 3.67 -8.58 2.69
CA LYS A 52 2.39 -7.87 2.66
C LYS A 52 2.29 -6.84 1.53
N ILE A 53 3.38 -6.24 1.06
CA ILE A 53 3.33 -5.22 0.00
C ILE A 53 3.41 -5.85 -1.40
N SER A 54 3.96 -7.06 -1.53
CA SER A 54 4.16 -7.71 -2.84
C SER A 54 2.83 -7.96 -3.58
N GLU A 55 1.80 -8.43 -2.88
CA GLU A 55 0.48 -8.69 -3.47
C GLU A 55 -0.23 -7.41 -3.99
N PRO A 56 -0.33 -6.30 -3.21
CA PRO A 56 -0.83 -5.03 -3.72
C PRO A 56 -0.13 -4.55 -4.99
N ILE A 57 1.20 -4.66 -5.05
CA ILE A 57 1.98 -4.21 -6.21
C ILE A 57 1.58 -5.00 -7.46
N GLU A 58 1.47 -6.31 -7.35
CA GLU A 58 1.11 -7.17 -8.49
C GLU A 58 -0.32 -6.90 -8.95
N ARG A 59 -1.27 -6.68 -8.02
CA ARG A 59 -2.65 -6.29 -8.36
C ARG A 59 -2.70 -4.97 -9.13
N ILE A 60 -2.01 -3.94 -8.64
CA ILE A 60 -1.95 -2.62 -9.31
C ILE A 60 -1.34 -2.75 -10.71
N ARG A 61 -0.26 -3.54 -10.84
CA ARG A 61 0.37 -3.80 -12.15
C ARG A 61 -0.61 -4.47 -13.11
N HIS A 62 -1.39 -5.44 -12.66
CA HIS A 62 -2.40 -6.11 -13.48
C HIS A 62 -3.57 -5.20 -13.88
N GLU A 63 -4.06 -4.35 -12.97
CA GLU A 63 -5.13 -3.38 -13.25
C GLU A 63 -4.68 -2.31 -14.25
N SER A 64 -3.47 -1.76 -14.08
CA SER A 64 -2.88 -0.79 -15.01
C SER A 64 -2.71 -1.34 -16.44
N HIS A 65 -2.59 -2.66 -16.60
CA HIS A 65 -2.54 -3.33 -17.89
C HIS A 65 -3.93 -3.51 -18.53
N LYS A 66 -5.01 -3.63 -17.75
CA LYS A 66 -6.38 -3.75 -18.27
C LYS A 66 -6.92 -2.43 -18.82
N GLU A 67 -6.62 -1.30 -18.17
CA GLU A 67 -7.04 0.03 -18.63
C GLU A 67 -6.41 0.43 -19.97
N ARG A 68 -5.18 -0.04 -20.26
CA ARG A 68 -4.51 0.20 -21.56
C ARG A 68 -5.09 -0.59 -22.73
N PHE A 69 -5.91 -1.61 -22.46
CA PHE A 69 -6.46 -2.52 -23.46
C PHE A 69 -7.99 -2.51 -23.48
N GLN A 70 -8.64 -1.42 -23.03
CA GLN A 70 -10.06 -1.24 -23.30
C GLN A 70 -10.22 -0.76 -24.76
N PRO A 71 -10.78 -1.60 -25.68
CA PRO A 71 -11.09 -1.11 -27.01
C PRO A 71 -12.15 -0.01 -26.86
N GLN A 72 -11.86 1.18 -27.39
CA GLN A 72 -12.86 2.22 -27.47
C GLN A 72 -14.03 1.71 -28.33
N PRO A 73 -15.29 1.94 -27.93
CA PRO A 73 -16.40 1.65 -28.82
C PRO A 73 -16.21 2.50 -30.09
N PHE A 74 -16.12 1.83 -31.23
CA PHE A 74 -16.15 2.51 -32.53
C PHE A 74 -17.51 3.20 -32.70
N PRO A 75 -17.55 4.42 -33.25
CA PRO A 75 -18.79 5.16 -33.48
C PRO A 75 -19.74 4.44 -34.44
#